data_AF-A0A959E3Z5-F1
#
_entry.id   AF-A0A959E3Z5-F1
#
_cell.length_a   1.000
_cell.length_b   1.000
_cell.length_c   1.000
_cell.angle_alpha   90.00
_cell.angle_beta   90.00
_cell.angle_gamma   90.00
#
_symmetry.space_group_name_H-M   'P 1'
#
loop_
_entity.id
_entity.type
_entity.pdbx_description
1 polymer ?
#
loop_
_entity_poly.entity_id
_entity_poly.type
_entity_poly.pdbx_seq_one_letter_code
_entity_poly.pdbx_strand_id
1 'polypeptide(L)'
;LLEELGIIVKTKRPNNKKTNLYLLTDTGLALTPILVELATWSDKYLRDIHPGIVNGEEMQLLRNDKAAFASRLEKKYREKLAAN
;
A
#
# COMPACT_ATOMS: atom_id res chain seq x y z
N LEU A 1 10.94 14.14 5.65
CA LEU A 1 11.00 12.87 6.39
C LEU A 1 10.86 11.62 5.52
N LEU A 2 9.71 11.29 4.90
CA LEU A 2 9.60 10.03 4.13
C LEU A 2 10.55 9.96 2.92
N GLU A 3 10.73 11.07 2.22
CA GLU A 3 11.70 11.18 1.10
C GLU A 3 13.16 11.14 1.62
N GLU A 4 13.44 11.82 2.73
CA GLU A 4 14.77 11.82 3.39
C GLU A 4 15.17 10.43 3.90
N LEU A 5 14.20 9.64 4.36
CA LEU A 5 14.40 8.25 4.80
C LEU A 5 14.41 7.25 3.63
N GLY A 6 14.24 7.73 2.39
CA GLY A 6 14.23 6.88 1.21
C GLY A 6 13.05 5.92 1.12
N ILE A 7 11.94 6.17 1.82
CA ILE A 7 10.69 5.38 1.75
C ILE A 7 9.93 5.72 0.46
N ILE A 8 10.00 6.99 0.04
CA ILE A 8 9.45 7.48 -1.22
C ILE A 8 10.50 8.23 -2.02
N VAL A 9 10.34 8.27 -3.34
CA VAL A 9 11.07 9.13 -4.25
C VAL A 9 10.11 10.10 -4.94
N LYS A 10 10.57 11.34 -5.15
CA LYS A 10 9.86 12.35 -5.92
C LYS A 10 10.40 12.39 -7.35
N THR A 11 9.51 12.17 -8.32
CA THR A 11 9.83 12.26 -9.75
C THR A 11 8.84 13.17 -10.49
N LYS A 12 9.13 13.49 -11.76
CA LYS A 12 8.26 14.27 -12.64
C LYS A 12 8.02 13.48 -13.92
N ARG A 13 6.83 13.65 -14.52
CA ARG A 13 6.56 13.03 -15.82
C ARG A 13 7.42 13.69 -16.91
N PRO A 14 7.91 12.93 -17.92
CA PRO A 14 8.73 13.48 -19.00
C PRO A 14 8.09 14.70 -19.68
N ASN A 15 6.77 14.65 -19.91
CA ASN A 15 6.02 15.70 -20.61
C ASN A 15 5.25 16.67 -19.70
N ASN A 16 5.28 16.49 -18.37
CA ASN A 16 4.60 17.40 -17.45
C ASN A 16 5.47 17.68 -16.21
N LYS A 17 6.10 18.85 -16.20
CA LYS A 17 6.98 19.30 -15.12
C LYS A 17 6.25 20.04 -13.98
N LYS A 18 4.94 20.29 -14.12
CA LYS A 18 4.12 20.99 -13.11
C LYS A 18 3.71 20.04 -11.97
N THR A 19 3.52 18.76 -12.26
CA THR A 19 3.06 17.77 -11.28
C THR A 19 4.22 16.95 -10.71
N ASN A 20 4.28 16.84 -9.38
CA ASN A 20 5.18 15.93 -8.70
C ASN A 20 4.51 14.56 -8.52
N LEU A 21 5.24 13.49 -8.80
CA LEU A 21 4.83 12.11 -8.58
C LEU A 21 5.66 11.53 -7.42
N TYR A 22 4.99 10.98 -6.42
CA TYR A 22 5.64 10.32 -5.29
C TYR A 22 5.42 8.82 -5.41
N LEU A 23 6.51 8.07 -5.39
CA LEU A 23 6.54 6.62 -5.58
C LEU A 23 7.22 5.96 -4.40
N LEU A 24 6.72 4.82 -3.94
CA LEU A 24 7.41 3.98 -2.97
C LEU A 24 8.70 3.44 -3.61
N THR A 25 9.77 3.46 -2.83
CA THR A 25 10.98 2.71 -3.13
C THR A 25 10.81 1.25 -2.69
N ASP A 26 11.80 0.39 -2.95
CA ASP A 26 11.80 -0.96 -2.37
C ASP A 26 11.81 -0.92 -0.83
N THR A 27 12.47 0.06 -0.21
CA THR A 27 12.42 0.28 1.25
C THR A 27 11.00 0.59 1.72
N GLY A 28 10.28 1.46 1.00
CA GLY A 28 8.89 1.77 1.35
C GLY A 28 7.95 0.59 1.11
N LEU A 29 8.17 -0.17 0.05
CA LEU A 29 7.37 -1.36 -0.25
C LEU A 29 7.62 -2.49 0.77
N ALA A 30 8.83 -2.60 1.31
CA ALA A 30 9.16 -3.55 2.37
C ALA A 30 8.39 -3.30 3.69
N LEU A 31 7.73 -2.16 3.85
CA LEU A 31 6.83 -1.89 4.99
C LEU A 31 5.46 -2.58 4.85
N THR A 32 5.15 -3.18 3.69
CA THR A 32 3.83 -3.78 3.42
C THR A 32 3.40 -4.78 4.50
N PRO A 33 4.23 -5.73 4.97
CA PRO A 33 3.80 -6.67 6.01
C PRO A 33 3.35 -5.98 7.30
N ILE A 34 4.03 -4.90 7.71
CA ILE A 34 3.71 -4.14 8.93
C ILE A 34 2.35 -3.43 8.77
N LEU A 35 2.12 -2.80 7.60
CA LEU A 35 0.85 -2.14 7.29
C LEU A 35 -0.30 -3.14 7.22
N VAL A 36 -0.05 -4.34 6.69
CA VAL A 36 -1.03 -5.44 6.63
C VAL A 36 -1.40 -5.92 8.03
N GLU A 37 -0.44 -6.08 8.95
CA GLU A 37 -0.75 -6.43 10.34
C GLU A 37 -1.60 -5.37 11.03
N LEU A 38 -1.30 -4.08 10.81
CA LEU A 38 -2.11 -2.98 11.34
C LEU A 38 -3.54 -3.00 10.76
N ALA A 39 -3.65 -3.27 9.45
CA ALA A 39 -4.94 -3.43 8.78
C ALA A 39 -5.74 -4.61 9.36
N THR A 40 -5.12 -5.77 9.58
CA THR A 40 -5.77 -6.93 10.20
C THR A 40 -6.20 -6.65 11.63
N TRP A 41 -5.36 -5.98 12.43
CA TRP A 41 -5.72 -5.60 13.80
C TRP A 41 -6.95 -4.67 13.81
N SER A 42 -6.94 -3.61 12.99
CA SER A 42 -8.08 -2.69 12.90
C SER A 42 -9.35 -3.37 12.35
N ASP A 43 -9.23 -4.25 11.34
CA ASP A 43 -10.35 -5.04 10.81
C ASP A 43 -11.03 -5.87 11.91
N LYS A 44 -10.25 -6.40 12.85
CA LYS A 44 -10.73 -7.27 13.93
C LYS A 44 -11.32 -6.50 15.11
N TYR A 45 -10.70 -5.40 15.53
CA TYR A 45 -11.02 -4.74 16.81
C TYR A 45 -11.77 -3.42 16.67
N LEU A 46 -11.70 -2.78 15.50
CA LEU A 46 -12.22 -1.43 15.31
C LEU A 46 -13.47 -1.37 14.42
N ARG A 47 -13.85 -2.49 13.78
CA ARG A 47 -14.95 -2.55 12.81
C ARG A 47 -16.30 -2.12 13.38
N ASP A 48 -16.59 -2.45 14.64
CA ASP A 48 -17.85 -2.10 15.30
C ASP A 48 -18.04 -0.59 15.47
N ILE A 49 -16.93 0.15 15.63
CA ILE A 49 -16.92 1.60 15.82
C ILE A 49 -16.45 2.37 14.58
N HIS A 50 -15.99 1.66 13.54
CA HIS A 50 -15.59 2.20 12.24
C HIS A 50 -16.29 1.45 11.09
N PRO A 51 -17.59 1.72 10.83
CA PRO A 51 -18.36 1.04 9.78
C PRO A 51 -17.84 1.31 8.37
N GLY A 52 -16.98 2.33 8.19
CA GLY A 52 -16.30 2.64 6.93
C GLY A 52 -15.16 1.69 6.55
N ILE A 53 -14.74 0.77 7.44
CA ILE A 53 -13.76 -0.25 7.07
C ILE A 53 -14.38 -1.14 5.98
N VAL A 54 -13.78 -1.09 4.80
CA VAL A 54 -14.24 -1.81 3.60
C VAL A 54 -14.50 -3.28 3.93
N ASN A 55 -15.53 -3.85 3.31
CA ASN A 55 -15.81 -5.28 3.39
C ASN A 55 -16.05 -5.77 1.96
N GLY A 56 -15.13 -6.58 1.43
CA GLY A 56 -15.15 -7.08 0.07
C GLY A 56 -14.15 -8.23 -0.10
N GLU A 57 -14.01 -8.75 -1.32
CA GLU A 57 -13.16 -9.92 -1.61
C GLU A 57 -11.71 -9.76 -1.13
N GLU A 58 -11.11 -8.58 -1.34
CA GLU A 58 -9.76 -8.27 -0.87
C GLU A 58 -9.64 -8.35 0.67
N MET A 59 -10.70 -8.02 1.41
CA MET A 59 -10.74 -8.14 2.87
C MET A 59 -10.98 -9.58 3.33
N GLN A 60 -11.63 -10.41 2.51
CA GLN A 60 -11.66 -11.86 2.76
C GLN A 60 -10.26 -12.45 2.61
N LEU A 61 -9.52 -12.05 1.57
CA LEU A 61 -8.12 -12.46 1.41
C LEU A 61 -7.25 -12.01 2.59
N LEU A 62 -7.38 -10.76 3.05
CA LEU A 62 -6.69 -10.26 4.24
C LEU A 62 -6.92 -11.15 5.48
N ARG A 63 -8.16 -11.61 5.70
CA ARG A 63 -8.54 -12.43 6.86
C ARG A 63 -8.04 -13.87 6.77
N ASN A 64 -8.00 -14.41 5.56
CA ASN A 64 -7.67 -15.82 5.32
C ASN A 64 -6.17 -16.04 5.12
N ASP A 65 -5.50 -15.13 4.39
CA ASP A 65 -4.08 -15.24 4.05
C ASP A 65 -3.44 -13.85 3.90
N LYS A 66 -2.90 -13.35 5.01
CA LYS A 66 -2.18 -12.08 5.07
C LYS A 66 -0.97 -12.03 4.14
N ALA A 67 -0.25 -13.14 3.98
CA ALA A 67 0.96 -13.18 3.15
C ALA A 67 0.62 -13.09 1.66
N ALA A 68 -0.42 -13.80 1.23
CA ALA A 68 -0.95 -13.68 -0.13
C ALA A 68 -1.53 -12.27 -0.38
N PHE A 69 -2.22 -11.68 0.60
CA PHE A 69 -2.70 -10.30 0.50
C PHE A 69 -1.56 -9.30 0.34
N ALA A 70 -0.53 -9.36 1.18
CA ALA A 70 0.67 -8.52 1.09
C ALA A 70 1.36 -8.67 -0.28
N SER A 71 1.59 -9.91 -0.72
CA SER A 71 2.20 -10.21 -2.01
C SER A 71 1.38 -9.65 -3.18
N ARG A 72 0.04 -9.73 -3.11
CA ARG A 72 -0.87 -9.15 -4.11
C ARG A 72 -0.77 -7.62 -4.14
N LEU A 73 -0.71 -6.96 -2.99
CA LEU A 73 -0.53 -5.50 -2.92
C LEU A 73 0.78 -5.06 -3.57
N GLU A 74 1.88 -5.72 -3.24
CA GLU A 74 3.19 -5.41 -3.81
C GLU A 74 3.22 -5.62 -5.32
N LYS A 75 2.68 -6.75 -5.80
CA LYS A 75 2.57 -7.05 -7.23
C LYS A 75 1.77 -5.98 -7.97
N LYS A 76 0.58 -5.63 -7.46
CA LYS A 76 -0.28 -4.60 -8.06
C LYS A 76 0.39 -3.23 -8.10
N TYR A 77 1.17 -2.89 -7.07
CA TYR A 77 1.95 -1.67 -7.06
C TYR A 77 3.01 -1.66 -8.18
N ARG A 78 3.78 -2.74 -8.31
CA ARG A 78 4.81 -2.89 -9.35
C ARG A 78 4.23 -2.88 -10.76
N GLU A 79 3.08 -3.51 -10.99
CA GLU A 79 2.35 -3.46 -12.26
C GLU A 79 1.92 -2.03 -12.62
N LYS A 80 1.37 -1.29 -11.66
CA LYS A 80 1.01 0.12 -11.85
C LYS A 80 2.23 1.00 -12.12
N LEU A 81 3.36 0.69 -11.52
CA LEU A 81 4.62 1.40 -11.77
C LEU A 81 5.13 1.15 -13.19
N ALA A 82 5.05 -0.09 -13.69
CA ALA A 82 5.45 -0.44 -15.06
C ALA A 82 4.54 0.17 -16.14
N ALA A 83 3.28 0.45 -15.80
CA ALA A 83 2.31 1.09 -16.69
C ALA A 83 2.37 2.63 -16.70
N ASN A 84 3.24 3.25 -15.89
CA ASN A 84 3.34 4.71 -15.73
C ASN A 84 4.46 5.36 -16.55
#